data_AF-A0A7R9MFY5-F1
#
_entry.id   AF-A0A7R9MFY5-F1
#
_cell.length_a   1.000
_cell.length_b   1.000
_cell.length_c   1.000
_cell.angle_alpha   90.00
_cell.angle_beta   90.00
_cell.angle_gamma   90.00
#
_symmetry.space_group_name_H-M   'P 1'
#
loop_
_entity.id
_entity.type
_entity.pdbx_description
1 polymer ?
#
loop_
_entity_poly.entity_id
_entity_poly.type
_entity_poly.pdbx_seq_one_letter_code
_entity_poly.pdbx_strand_id
1 'polypeptide(L)'
;MKSTGFCAKHTVQHSSGSGKLFVRNRSRSLKGSNGSHRKVSDILSGRRVGSESFLDGILHHLFTIKPLDLPDFYDLNKVSKYSLDGILIGKYFDRSRAHYLEDELKLKKVYEINKLSAKFTNSSLETKKRMLLWYSIDNNSKGNESLKKILNNGIGYENGKIGRALYFRDRINRFVKYGDKEFGLLLLCEVVVGNMYRVFEKKYFVDVPKGYDCIKCCGRYQPDVNKCKLVGSGVVVPTGKTVYDETLEDKTNFDINQFIVFDKTQVIIRYLVQYYEQHK
;
A
#
# COMPACT_ATOMS: atom_id res chain seq x y z
N MET A 1 3.24 10.99 61.03
CA MET A 1 1.80 11.22 61.26
C MET A 1 1.05 10.98 59.94
N LYS A 2 0.14 9.99 59.93
CA LYS A 2 -1.07 9.75 59.07
C LYS A 2 -0.94 9.95 57.55
N SER A 3 -0.87 8.90 56.70
CA SER A 3 -1.96 8.10 56.10
C SER A 3 -3.12 8.95 55.54
N THR A 4 -3.40 8.96 54.24
CA THR A 4 -4.37 8.10 53.48
C THR A 4 -4.08 8.29 51.96
N GLY A 5 -4.15 7.34 51.02
CA GLY A 5 -4.87 6.07 50.91
C GLY A 5 -6.18 6.25 50.13
N PHE A 6 -6.20 6.01 48.81
CA PHE A 6 -7.41 5.56 48.09
C PHE A 6 -7.06 4.75 46.84
N CYS A 7 -7.47 3.48 46.88
CA CYS A 7 -7.41 2.46 45.84
C CYS A 7 -8.86 2.22 45.39
N ALA A 8 -9.13 2.19 44.07
CA ALA A 8 -10.42 1.78 43.53
C ALA A 8 -10.22 0.51 42.68
N LYS A 9 -10.72 -0.61 43.21
CA LYS A 9 -11.02 -1.85 42.48
C LYS A 9 -12.52 -1.85 42.16
N HIS A 10 -12.90 -2.18 40.93
CA HIS A 10 -14.18 -2.84 40.60
C HIS A 10 -13.98 -3.63 39.30
N THR A 11 -13.82 -4.95 39.37
CA THR A 11 -14.85 -6.02 39.33
C THR A 11 -15.41 -6.25 37.92
N VAL A 12 -15.00 -7.39 37.36
CA VAL A 12 -15.47 -8.03 36.13
C VAL A 12 -16.87 -8.61 36.35
N GLN A 13 -17.77 -8.43 35.39
CA GLN A 13 -18.95 -9.29 35.22
C GLN A 13 -18.95 -9.87 33.81
N HIS A 14 -18.84 -11.21 33.75
CA HIS A 14 -19.16 -12.03 32.59
C HIS A 14 -20.66 -12.32 32.60
N SER A 15 -21.34 -12.16 31.47
CA SER A 15 -22.64 -12.77 31.21
C SER A 15 -22.57 -13.65 29.96
N SER A 16 -22.66 -14.94 30.20
CA SER A 16 -22.81 -16.01 29.22
C SER A 16 -24.28 -16.14 28.82
N GLY A 17 -24.61 -15.99 27.54
CA GLY A 17 -25.94 -16.21 26.99
C GLY A 17 -25.89 -17.10 25.75
N SER A 18 -26.01 -18.42 25.96
CA SER A 18 -26.14 -19.43 24.92
C SER A 18 -27.58 -19.45 24.36
N GLY A 19 -27.74 -19.14 23.08
CA GLY A 19 -29.01 -19.27 22.35
C GLY A 19 -28.83 -20.11 21.09
N LYS A 20 -29.05 -21.43 21.21
CA LYS A 20 -29.23 -22.34 20.07
C LYS A 20 -30.58 -22.05 19.41
N LEU A 21 -30.61 -21.75 18.10
CA LEU A 21 -31.85 -21.76 17.33
C LEU A 21 -31.87 -22.93 16.35
N PHE A 22 -32.93 -23.72 16.52
CA PHE A 22 -33.23 -24.98 15.86
C PHE A 22 -33.59 -24.82 14.38
N VAL A 23 -33.10 -25.77 13.59
CA VAL A 23 -33.56 -26.11 12.23
C VAL A 23 -35.03 -26.50 12.25
N ARG A 24 -35.82 -25.98 11.31
CA ARG A 24 -37.15 -26.54 10.97
C ARG A 24 -37.29 -26.69 9.46
N ASN A 25 -37.01 -27.91 8.99
CA ASN A 25 -37.52 -28.42 7.72
C ASN A 25 -39.04 -28.61 7.84
N ARG A 26 -39.81 -28.05 6.90
CA ARG A 26 -41.19 -28.47 6.64
C ARG A 26 -41.37 -28.76 5.17
N SER A 27 -41.34 -30.05 4.86
CA SER A 27 -41.93 -30.66 3.68
C SER A 27 -43.46 -30.55 3.74
N ARG A 28 -44.09 -30.03 2.68
CA ARG A 28 -45.50 -30.28 2.37
C ARG A 28 -45.67 -30.53 0.87
N SER A 29 -46.15 -31.73 0.57
CA SER A 29 -46.65 -32.20 -0.71
C SER A 29 -48.08 -31.70 -0.92
N LEU A 30 -48.39 -31.20 -2.12
CA LEU A 30 -49.74 -31.20 -2.70
C LEU A 30 -49.63 -31.46 -4.22
N LYS A 31 -50.20 -32.61 -4.64
CA LYS A 31 -50.67 -32.92 -6.00
C LYS A 31 -51.80 -31.93 -6.36
N GLY A 32 -52.10 -31.51 -7.59
CA GLY A 32 -51.57 -31.74 -8.94
C GLY A 32 -52.57 -31.14 -9.95
N SER A 33 -52.13 -30.79 -11.16
CA SER A 33 -52.96 -30.82 -12.38
C SER A 33 -52.11 -30.59 -13.65
N ASN A 34 -52.11 -31.64 -14.46
CA ASN A 34 -51.80 -31.84 -15.88
C ASN A 34 -51.38 -30.67 -16.79
N GLY A 35 -50.28 -30.90 -17.51
CA GLY A 35 -49.91 -30.27 -18.78
C GLY A 35 -48.60 -30.86 -19.32
N SER A 36 -48.72 -31.92 -20.15
CA SER A 36 -47.87 -32.39 -21.29
C SER A 36 -46.35 -32.01 -21.35
N HIS A 37 -45.36 -32.86 -21.70
CA HIS A 37 -45.26 -34.05 -22.55
C HIS A 37 -43.91 -34.78 -22.30
N ARG A 38 -43.92 -36.11 -22.54
CA ARG A 38 -42.81 -37.05 -22.84
C ARG A 38 -41.83 -37.45 -21.71
N LYS A 39 -42.10 -38.63 -21.15
CA LYS A 39 -41.13 -39.49 -20.43
C LYS A 39 -40.24 -40.21 -21.42
N VAL A 40 -38.92 -40.11 -21.21
CA VAL A 40 -37.91 -41.01 -21.78
C VAL A 40 -37.88 -42.25 -20.88
N SER A 41 -38.36 -43.37 -21.38
CA SER A 41 -38.03 -44.69 -20.84
C SER A 41 -36.87 -45.27 -21.63
N ASP A 42 -35.97 -45.92 -20.88
CA ASP A 42 -35.06 -46.97 -21.30
C ASP A 42 -33.90 -46.58 -22.22
N ILE A 43 -32.70 -46.59 -21.66
CA ILE A 43 -31.64 -47.58 -21.94
C ILE A 43 -30.48 -47.28 -20.98
N LEU A 44 -30.42 -48.06 -19.89
CA LEU A 44 -29.17 -48.33 -19.19
C LEU A 44 -28.53 -49.54 -19.89
N SER A 45 -27.58 -49.30 -20.78
CA SER A 45 -26.56 -50.30 -21.11
C SER A 45 -25.24 -49.64 -21.48
N GLY A 46 -24.21 -50.04 -20.74
CA GLY A 46 -22.77 -49.85 -20.93
C GLY A 46 -22.24 -48.87 -21.98
N ARG A 47 -21.53 -47.84 -21.51
CA ARG A 47 -20.09 -47.66 -21.74
C ARG A 47 -19.62 -46.38 -21.04
N ARG A 48 -18.63 -46.50 -20.15
CA ARG A 48 -17.81 -45.38 -19.73
C ARG A 48 -17.01 -44.92 -20.95
N VAL A 49 -17.24 -43.71 -21.41
CA VAL A 49 -16.24 -42.88 -22.10
C VAL A 49 -16.37 -41.50 -21.49
N GLY A 50 -15.29 -41.04 -20.87
CA GLY A 50 -15.25 -39.81 -20.09
C GLY A 50 -15.65 -38.59 -20.91
N SER A 51 -16.65 -37.86 -20.43
CA SER A 51 -17.02 -36.54 -20.92
C SER A 51 -16.09 -35.46 -20.34
N GLU A 52 -14.77 -35.65 -20.40
CA GLU A 52 -13.80 -34.60 -20.06
C GLU A 52 -13.68 -33.56 -21.18
N SER A 53 -14.08 -33.86 -22.41
CA SER A 53 -13.84 -32.96 -23.56
C SER A 53 -14.93 -31.92 -23.86
N PHE A 54 -16.04 -31.88 -23.12
CA PHE A 54 -17.07 -30.84 -23.28
C PHE A 54 -17.06 -29.80 -22.16
N LEU A 55 -16.59 -30.18 -20.96
CA LEU A 55 -16.39 -29.25 -19.85
C LEU A 55 -15.06 -28.49 -19.97
N ASP A 56 -14.04 -29.08 -20.60
CA ASP A 56 -12.80 -28.37 -20.95
C ASP A 56 -13.02 -27.29 -22.02
N GLY A 57 -14.02 -27.47 -22.90
CA GLY A 57 -14.36 -26.49 -23.94
C GLY A 57 -15.16 -25.27 -23.44
N ILE A 58 -15.86 -25.38 -22.31
CA ILE A 58 -16.68 -24.30 -21.74
C ILE A 58 -15.95 -23.58 -20.60
N LEU A 59 -14.94 -24.20 -19.98
CA LEU A 59 -14.05 -23.53 -19.01
C LEU A 59 -12.91 -22.74 -19.65
N HIS A 60 -12.69 -22.87 -20.96
CA HIS A 60 -11.63 -22.14 -21.67
C HIS A 60 -12.03 -20.74 -22.20
N HIS A 61 -13.26 -20.28 -21.91
CA HIS A 61 -13.78 -19.02 -22.48
C HIS A 61 -14.34 -17.98 -21.51
N LEU A 62 -14.11 -18.08 -20.19
CA LEU A 62 -14.46 -17.01 -19.25
C LEU A 62 -13.28 -16.66 -18.34
N PHE A 63 -12.81 -15.41 -18.54
CA PHE A 63 -11.74 -14.69 -17.84
C PHE A 63 -10.30 -14.88 -18.30
N THR A 64 -10.05 -14.88 -19.62
CA THR A 64 -8.89 -14.13 -20.14
C THR A 64 -9.18 -12.63 -20.04
N ILE A 65 -9.19 -12.11 -18.82
CA ILE A 65 -9.00 -10.67 -18.63
C ILE A 65 -7.54 -10.43 -18.99
N LYS A 66 -7.26 -9.82 -20.14
CA LYS A 66 -5.93 -9.23 -20.38
C LYS A 66 -5.65 -8.31 -19.19
N PRO A 67 -4.65 -8.60 -18.33
CA PRO A 67 -4.37 -7.76 -17.19
C PRO A 67 -4.00 -6.38 -17.72
N LEU A 68 -4.83 -5.38 -17.40
CA LEU A 68 -4.64 -3.99 -17.78
C LEU A 68 -3.15 -3.56 -17.67
N ASP A 69 -2.55 -3.25 -18.82
CA ASP A 69 -1.10 -3.20 -19.08
C ASP A 69 -0.30 -2.30 -18.10
N LEU A 70 0.21 -2.89 -17.02
CA LEU A 70 1.62 -2.70 -16.70
C LEU A 70 2.37 -3.59 -17.70
N PRO A 71 3.49 -3.17 -18.30
CA PRO A 71 4.18 -4.04 -19.24
C PRO A 71 4.40 -5.40 -18.56
N ASP A 72 4.00 -6.50 -19.23
CA ASP A 72 4.20 -7.92 -18.83
C ASP A 72 5.67 -8.30 -18.52
N PHE A 73 6.57 -7.30 -18.50
CA PHE A 73 8.00 -7.36 -18.30
C PHE A 73 8.44 -7.72 -16.88
N TYR A 74 7.56 -7.59 -15.88
CA TYR A 74 7.90 -7.93 -14.51
C TYR A 74 6.78 -8.81 -13.95
N ASP A 75 7.12 -10.05 -13.60
CA ASP A 75 6.26 -10.98 -12.85
C ASP A 75 6.01 -10.40 -11.45
N LEU A 76 5.13 -9.41 -11.38
CA LEU A 76 4.82 -8.68 -10.17
C LEU A 76 3.68 -9.37 -9.45
N ASN A 77 3.97 -9.87 -8.25
CA ASN A 77 2.97 -10.50 -7.41
C ASN A 77 1.97 -9.46 -6.91
N LYS A 78 0.71 -9.64 -7.30
CA LYS A 78 -0.37 -8.77 -6.81
C LYS A 78 -0.56 -8.99 -5.32
N VAL A 79 -0.50 -7.90 -4.54
CA VAL A 79 -0.79 -7.96 -3.11
C VAL A 79 -2.30 -8.02 -2.92
N SER A 80 -2.76 -9.04 -2.19
CA SER A 80 -4.18 -9.15 -1.81
C SER A 80 -4.58 -7.99 -0.90
N LYS A 81 -5.70 -7.34 -1.19
CA LYS A 81 -6.25 -6.27 -0.32
C LYS A 81 -6.62 -6.74 1.09
N TYR A 82 -6.71 -8.07 1.28
CA TYR A 82 -7.03 -8.70 2.56
C TYR A 82 -5.78 -9.21 3.29
N SER A 83 -4.59 -9.14 2.68
CA SER A 83 -3.34 -9.47 3.38
C SER A 83 -2.97 -8.36 4.37
N LEU A 84 -2.07 -8.67 5.32
CA LEU A 84 -1.55 -7.68 6.27
C LEU A 84 -0.95 -6.47 5.54
N ASP A 85 -0.15 -6.70 4.50
CA ASP A 85 0.45 -5.64 3.70
C ASP A 85 -0.60 -4.86 2.91
N GLY A 86 -1.58 -5.53 2.29
CA GLY A 86 -2.66 -4.86 1.56
C GLY A 86 -3.47 -3.93 2.46
N ILE A 87 -3.83 -4.38 3.67
CA ILE A 87 -4.54 -3.58 4.67
C ILE A 87 -3.68 -2.41 5.16
N LEU A 88 -2.40 -2.65 5.41
CA LEU A 88 -1.47 -1.62 5.88
C LEU A 88 -1.25 -0.53 4.83
N ILE A 89 -0.98 -0.92 3.59
CA ILE A 89 -0.73 -0.01 2.46
C ILE A 89 -2.01 0.77 2.13
N GLY A 90 -3.17 0.12 2.09
CA GLY A 90 -4.46 0.79 1.94
C GLY A 90 -4.68 1.85 3.02
N LYS A 91 -4.48 1.49 4.28
CA LYS A 91 -4.59 2.43 5.40
C LYS A 91 -3.59 3.59 5.31
N TYR A 92 -2.36 3.34 4.87
CA TYR A 92 -1.37 4.39 4.69
C TYR A 92 -1.77 5.33 3.55
N PHE A 93 -2.17 4.78 2.40
CA PHE A 93 -2.61 5.51 1.23
C PHE A 93 -3.77 6.46 1.57
N ASP A 94 -4.84 5.94 2.19
CA ASP A 94 -6.04 6.71 2.53
C ASP A 94 -5.78 7.88 3.50
N ARG A 95 -4.71 7.79 4.30
CA ARG A 95 -4.40 8.74 5.38
C ARG A 95 -3.25 9.67 5.08
N SER A 96 -2.59 9.50 3.95
CA SER A 96 -1.36 10.20 3.60
C SER A 96 -1.52 11.18 2.44
N ARG A 97 -2.75 11.49 2.02
CA ARG A 97 -3.00 12.58 1.06
C ARG A 97 -2.53 13.91 1.65
N ALA A 98 -1.77 14.67 0.87
CA ALA A 98 -1.40 16.04 1.23
C ALA A 98 -2.65 16.94 1.27
N HIS A 99 -2.63 17.94 2.15
CA HIS A 99 -3.79 18.79 2.43
C HIS A 99 -4.26 19.59 1.19
N TYR A 100 -3.33 19.97 0.32
CA TYR A 100 -3.57 20.80 -0.86
C TYR A 100 -4.03 20.01 -2.11
N LEU A 101 -4.15 18.68 -2.04
CA LEU A 101 -4.73 17.92 -3.14
C LEU A 101 -6.25 18.03 -3.07
N GLU A 102 -6.89 18.59 -4.08
CA GLU A 102 -8.33 18.85 -4.06
C GLU A 102 -9.14 17.58 -4.27
N ASP A 103 -8.72 16.78 -5.24
CA ASP A 103 -9.40 15.54 -5.62
C ASP A 103 -9.09 14.40 -4.65
N GLU A 104 -10.07 13.49 -4.52
CA GLU A 104 -9.88 12.27 -3.77
C GLU A 104 -9.02 11.29 -4.58
N LEU A 105 -8.08 10.62 -3.90
CA LEU A 105 -7.31 9.55 -4.51
C LEU A 105 -7.86 8.21 -4.08
N LYS A 106 -8.00 7.28 -5.01
CA LYS A 106 -8.46 5.91 -4.73
C LYS A 106 -7.40 4.89 -5.10
N LEU A 107 -7.11 4.01 -4.15
CA LEU A 107 -6.22 2.89 -4.36
C LEU A 107 -6.87 1.88 -5.31
N LYS A 108 -6.16 1.51 -6.38
CA LYS A 108 -6.65 0.55 -7.39
C LYS A 108 -6.03 -0.83 -7.20
N LYS A 109 -4.70 -0.91 -7.24
CA LYS A 109 -3.93 -2.15 -7.12
C LYS A 109 -2.60 -1.90 -6.42
N VAL A 110 -2.12 -2.92 -5.74
CA VAL A 110 -0.79 -2.96 -5.14
C VAL A 110 -0.08 -4.19 -5.66
N TYR A 111 1.17 -4.01 -6.03
CA TYR A 111 2.05 -5.04 -6.55
C TYR A 111 3.31 -5.07 -5.70
N GLU A 112 3.71 -6.25 -5.28
CA GLU A 112 4.99 -6.48 -4.64
C GLU A 112 6.08 -6.50 -5.72
N ILE A 113 7.12 -5.69 -5.51
CA ILE A 113 8.31 -5.74 -6.35
C ILE A 113 9.24 -6.78 -5.73
N ASN A 114 9.03 -8.02 -6.15
CA ASN A 114 9.88 -9.16 -5.77
C ASN A 114 11.20 -9.13 -6.53
N LYS A 115 12.11 -8.23 -6.14
CA LYS A 115 13.52 -8.61 -6.17
C LYS A 115 13.73 -9.48 -4.93
N LEU A 116 13.51 -10.80 -5.06
CA LEU A 116 13.62 -11.86 -4.03
C LEU A 116 14.94 -11.90 -3.22
N SER A 117 15.84 -10.92 -3.39
CA SER A 117 17.09 -10.75 -2.66
C SER A 117 17.44 -9.29 -2.33
N ALA A 118 16.52 -8.33 -2.46
CA ALA A 118 16.78 -6.93 -2.09
C ALA A 118 16.91 -6.79 -0.57
N LYS A 119 18.08 -7.19 -0.08
CA LYS A 119 18.66 -6.79 1.18
C LYS A 119 19.45 -5.52 0.94
N PHE A 120 19.63 -4.74 1.99
CA PHE A 120 20.63 -3.69 1.92
C PHE A 120 21.97 -4.37 1.65
N THR A 121 22.72 -3.86 0.68
CA THR A 121 24.04 -4.42 0.32
C THR A 121 24.99 -4.42 1.52
N ASN A 122 24.74 -3.52 2.47
CA ASN A 122 25.42 -3.43 3.75
C ASN A 122 24.47 -3.83 4.89
N SER A 123 24.77 -4.94 5.57
CA SER A 123 23.96 -5.46 6.69
C SER A 123 23.86 -4.51 7.87
N SER A 124 24.83 -3.60 8.07
CA SER A 124 24.72 -2.57 9.12
C SER A 124 23.50 -1.67 8.94
N LEU A 125 23.04 -1.47 7.70
CA LEU A 125 21.85 -0.67 7.39
C LEU A 125 20.56 -1.35 7.87
N GLU A 126 20.52 -2.68 7.97
CA GLU A 126 19.37 -3.43 8.50
C GLU A 126 19.12 -3.16 9.98
N THR A 127 20.11 -2.66 10.72
CA THR A 127 19.98 -2.30 12.14
C THR A 127 19.54 -0.85 12.36
N LYS A 128 19.69 0.01 11.34
CA LYS A 128 19.32 1.42 11.42
C LYS A 128 17.81 1.61 11.35
N LYS A 129 17.33 2.75 11.84
CA LYS A 129 15.93 3.15 11.71
C LYS A 129 15.54 3.26 10.25
N ARG A 130 14.41 2.65 9.88
CA ARG A 130 13.88 2.63 8.52
C ARG A 130 12.46 3.15 8.47
N MET A 131 12.08 3.72 7.33
CA MET A 131 10.73 4.20 7.08
C MET A 131 10.23 3.70 5.73
N LEU A 132 8.95 3.38 5.67
CA LEU A 132 8.27 3.09 4.42
C LEU A 132 7.68 4.39 3.85
N LEU A 133 8.25 4.90 2.76
CA LEU A 133 7.99 6.24 2.24
C LEU A 133 7.57 6.22 0.77
N TRP A 134 6.75 7.19 0.38
CA TRP A 134 6.29 7.38 -0.98
C TRP A 134 7.38 7.98 -1.86
N TYR A 135 7.47 7.47 -3.08
CA TYR A 135 8.24 8.04 -4.18
C TYR A 135 7.33 8.24 -5.40
N SER A 136 7.25 9.48 -5.87
CA SER A 136 6.39 9.87 -6.98
C SER A 136 7.13 9.72 -8.31
N ILE A 137 6.69 8.79 -9.15
CA ILE A 137 7.31 8.57 -10.46
C ILE A 137 6.93 9.71 -11.40
N ASP A 138 7.92 10.37 -12.01
CA ASP A 138 7.67 11.36 -13.05
C ASP A 138 7.39 10.67 -14.40
N ASN A 139 6.13 10.65 -14.79
CA ASN A 139 5.59 9.82 -15.87
C ASN A 139 4.78 10.60 -16.91
N ASN A 140 4.85 11.94 -16.92
CA ASN A 140 3.98 12.85 -17.68
C ASN A 140 3.97 12.69 -19.23
N SER A 141 4.67 11.69 -19.78
CA SER A 141 4.62 11.28 -21.21
C SER A 141 5.43 10.00 -21.50
N LYS A 142 6.29 9.58 -20.56
CA LYS A 142 7.24 8.47 -20.72
C LYS A 142 6.91 7.25 -19.86
N GLY A 143 5.65 7.06 -19.47
CA GLY A 143 5.21 6.17 -18.37
C GLY A 143 5.99 4.85 -18.27
N ASN A 144 5.99 4.05 -19.33
CA ASN A 144 6.69 2.76 -19.35
C ASN A 144 8.21 2.87 -19.19
N GLU A 145 8.84 3.91 -19.72
CA GLU A 145 10.30 4.06 -19.72
C GLU A 145 10.83 4.45 -18.33
N SER A 146 10.20 5.41 -17.67
CA SER A 146 10.57 5.85 -16.31
C SER A 146 10.46 4.70 -15.30
N LEU A 147 9.35 3.96 -15.33
CA LEU A 147 9.18 2.79 -14.45
C LEU A 147 10.22 1.70 -14.76
N LYS A 148 10.42 1.33 -16.03
CA LYS A 148 11.43 0.33 -16.43
C LYS A 148 12.83 0.73 -15.97
N LYS A 149 13.21 2.00 -16.14
CA LYS A 149 14.51 2.52 -15.71
C LYS A 149 14.68 2.39 -14.20
N ILE A 150 13.64 2.71 -13.42
CA ILE A 150 13.68 2.58 -11.95
C ILE A 150 13.76 1.11 -11.52
N LEU A 151 12.97 0.22 -12.11
CA LEU A 151 12.96 -1.20 -11.73
C LEU A 151 14.29 -1.88 -12.07
N ASN A 152 14.91 -1.53 -13.20
CA ASN A 152 16.21 -2.07 -13.61
C ASN A 152 17.37 -1.45 -12.81
N ASN A 153 17.44 -0.13 -12.72
CA ASN A 153 18.64 0.61 -12.27
C ASN A 153 18.49 1.25 -10.88
N GLY A 154 17.35 1.04 -10.22
CA GLY A 154 16.99 1.76 -8.99
C GLY A 154 16.56 3.20 -9.24
N ILE A 155 16.17 3.90 -8.18
CA ILE A 155 15.74 5.30 -8.25
C ILE A 155 16.91 6.18 -8.70
N GLY A 156 16.63 7.12 -9.61
CA GLY A 156 17.59 8.09 -10.12
C GLY A 156 17.78 9.28 -9.18
N TYR A 157 18.95 9.92 -9.24
CA TYR A 157 19.16 11.19 -8.54
C TYR A 157 18.35 12.31 -9.19
N GLU A 158 17.75 13.15 -8.36
CA GLU A 158 17.01 14.34 -8.77
C GLU A 158 17.77 15.60 -8.33
N ASN A 159 17.80 16.63 -9.20
CA ASN A 159 18.35 17.94 -8.85
C ASN A 159 17.26 18.80 -8.21
N GLY A 160 17.00 18.55 -6.92
CA GLY A 160 15.98 19.23 -6.15
C GLY A 160 16.50 20.45 -5.38
N LYS A 161 15.59 21.12 -4.66
CA LYS A 161 15.88 22.35 -3.88
C LYS A 161 16.87 22.15 -2.72
N ILE A 162 17.14 20.90 -2.34
CA ILE A 162 18.00 20.55 -1.21
C ILE A 162 19.33 19.94 -1.66
N GLY A 163 19.48 19.59 -2.93
CA GLY A 163 20.66 18.87 -3.42
C GLY A 163 20.35 17.94 -4.57
N ARG A 164 21.42 17.37 -5.15
CA ARG A 164 21.30 16.23 -6.05
C ARG A 164 21.20 14.94 -5.23
N ALA A 165 20.00 14.41 -5.05
CA ALA A 165 19.73 13.34 -4.08
C ALA A 165 18.50 12.50 -4.47
N LEU A 166 18.13 11.53 -3.63
CA LEU A 166 16.89 10.76 -3.74
C LEU A 166 15.84 11.35 -2.78
N TYR A 167 14.64 11.64 -3.28
CA TYR A 167 13.62 12.39 -2.55
C TYR A 167 12.40 11.53 -2.22
N PHE A 168 12.08 11.38 -0.94
CA PHE A 168 10.95 10.60 -0.45
C PHE A 168 10.04 11.44 0.43
N ARG A 169 8.78 11.02 0.56
CA ARG A 169 7.77 11.73 1.37
C ARG A 169 6.96 10.75 2.21
N ASP A 170 6.49 11.22 3.34
CA ASP A 170 5.49 10.50 4.15
C ASP A 170 4.05 10.81 3.69
N ARG A 171 3.89 11.66 2.67
CA ARG A 171 2.62 12.07 2.07
C ARG A 171 2.63 11.96 0.55
N ILE A 172 1.49 11.55 0.00
CA ILE A 172 1.21 11.60 -1.42
C ILE A 172 0.97 13.07 -1.77
N ASN A 173 1.87 13.60 -2.58
CA ASN A 173 2.02 15.04 -2.76
C ASN A 173 1.53 15.54 -4.12
N ARG A 174 1.16 14.63 -5.02
CA ARG A 174 0.63 14.91 -6.36
C ARG A 174 -0.02 13.66 -6.96
N PHE A 175 -0.96 13.88 -7.87
CA PHE A 175 -1.37 12.89 -8.86
C PHE A 175 -0.55 13.10 -10.15
N VAL A 176 -0.09 12.01 -10.76
CA VAL A 176 0.65 12.02 -12.02
C VAL A 176 0.12 10.87 -12.86
N LYS A 177 -0.53 11.18 -13.99
CA LYS A 177 -1.05 10.17 -14.92
C LYS A 177 0.10 9.34 -15.50
N TYR A 178 -0.16 8.05 -15.69
CA TYR A 178 0.79 7.11 -16.26
C TYR A 178 0.68 7.07 -17.78
N GLY A 179 1.46 7.92 -18.48
CA GLY A 179 1.25 8.13 -19.92
C GLY A 179 -0.21 8.55 -20.19
N ASP A 180 -0.84 7.94 -21.18
CA ASP A 180 -2.24 8.22 -21.55
C ASP A 180 -3.27 7.43 -20.73
N LYS A 181 -2.89 6.87 -19.57
CA LYS A 181 -3.79 6.07 -18.74
C LYS A 181 -4.50 6.94 -17.70
N GLU A 182 -5.74 6.57 -17.37
CA GLU A 182 -6.55 7.17 -16.29
C GLU A 182 -6.14 6.72 -14.87
N PHE A 183 -4.87 6.37 -14.68
CA PHE A 183 -4.33 6.03 -13.37
C PHE A 183 -2.90 6.56 -13.24
N GLY A 184 -2.49 6.80 -12.01
CA GLY A 184 -1.11 7.11 -11.64
C GLY A 184 -0.40 5.91 -11.03
N LEU A 185 0.93 6.04 -10.94
CA LEU A 185 1.80 5.08 -10.26
C LEU A 185 2.63 5.76 -9.18
N LEU A 186 2.70 5.12 -8.02
CA LEU A 186 3.60 5.47 -6.91
C LEU A 186 4.47 4.28 -6.57
N LEU A 187 5.67 4.54 -6.09
CA LEU A 187 6.48 3.54 -5.42
C LEU A 187 6.39 3.73 -3.91
N LEU A 188 6.41 2.61 -3.20
CA LEU A 188 6.53 2.57 -1.76
C LEU A 188 7.87 1.91 -1.42
N CYS A 189 8.77 2.71 -0.86
CA CYS A 189 10.17 2.37 -0.68
C CYS A 189 10.51 2.27 0.81
N GLU A 190 11.21 1.23 1.19
CA GLU A 190 11.86 1.14 2.50
C GLU A 190 13.18 1.90 2.44
N VAL A 191 13.27 2.96 3.23
CA VAL A 191 14.38 3.91 3.23
C VAL A 191 15.05 3.91 4.59
N VAL A 192 16.36 3.76 4.60
CA VAL A 192 17.20 3.89 5.80
C VAL A 192 17.36 5.36 6.12
N VAL A 193 16.60 5.82 7.12
CA VAL A 193 16.61 7.22 7.57
C VAL A 193 17.54 7.45 8.76
N GLY A 194 17.87 6.39 9.51
CA GLY A 194 18.81 6.41 10.62
C GLY A 194 18.67 7.63 11.55
N ASN A 195 19.78 8.30 11.82
CA ASN A 195 19.79 9.60 12.47
C ASN A 195 19.52 10.72 11.44
N MET A 196 18.45 11.48 11.66
CA MET A 196 17.96 12.44 10.66
C MET A 196 18.42 13.87 10.97
N TYR A 197 19.10 14.52 10.03
CA TYR A 197 19.44 15.93 10.11
C TYR A 197 18.22 16.78 9.75
N ARG A 198 17.63 17.44 10.76
CA ARG A 198 16.38 18.18 10.58
C ARG A 198 16.65 19.58 10.05
N VAL A 199 15.95 19.94 8.98
CA VAL A 199 16.00 21.29 8.40
C VAL A 199 14.59 21.85 8.26
N PHE A 200 14.47 23.15 8.46
CA PHE A 200 13.21 23.87 8.34
C PHE A 200 13.23 24.89 7.19
N GLU A 201 14.42 25.27 6.73
CA GLU A 201 14.64 26.15 5.59
C GLU A 201 15.25 25.40 4.41
N LYS A 202 15.08 25.96 3.20
CA LYS A 202 15.67 25.40 1.98
C LYS A 202 17.14 25.79 1.92
N LYS A 203 18.01 24.79 1.99
CA LYS A 203 19.46 24.92 1.84
C LYS A 203 19.95 23.80 0.92
N TYR A 204 20.91 24.11 0.07
CA TYR A 204 21.54 23.12 -0.79
C TYR A 204 22.60 22.33 -0.01
N PHE A 205 22.60 21.01 -0.18
CA PHE A 205 23.54 20.06 0.40
C PHE A 205 24.14 19.20 -0.71
N VAL A 206 25.44 18.98 -0.62
CA VAL A 206 26.16 18.04 -1.49
C VAL A 206 26.13 16.62 -0.90
N ASP A 207 26.04 16.52 0.43
CA ASP A 207 25.89 15.27 1.17
C ASP A 207 25.22 15.54 2.53
N VAL A 208 24.85 14.48 3.24
CA VAL A 208 24.34 14.55 4.61
C VAL A 208 25.45 14.99 5.59
N PRO A 209 25.17 15.87 6.58
CA PRO A 209 26.17 16.23 7.59
C PRO A 209 26.69 15.01 8.36
N LYS A 210 27.97 15.07 8.78
CA LYS A 210 28.62 13.98 9.52
C LYS A 210 27.80 13.56 10.74
N GLY A 211 27.61 12.25 10.90
CA GLY A 211 26.84 11.65 12.00
C GLY A 211 25.35 11.51 11.75
N TYR A 212 24.88 11.89 10.55
CA TYR A 212 23.50 11.73 10.11
C TYR A 212 23.43 10.84 8.87
N ASP A 213 22.28 10.21 8.67
CA ASP A 213 22.02 9.24 7.60
C ASP A 213 21.06 9.79 6.54
N CYS A 214 20.24 10.79 6.89
CA CYS A 214 19.38 11.48 5.94
C CYS A 214 19.16 12.94 6.34
N ILE A 215 18.73 13.76 5.38
CA ILE A 215 18.16 15.08 5.66
C ILE A 215 16.65 14.93 5.76
N LYS A 216 16.05 15.44 6.83
CA LYS A 216 14.59 15.56 6.99
C LYS A 216 14.20 17.02 6.87
N CYS A 217 13.59 17.40 5.75
CA CYS A 217 12.86 18.66 5.64
C CYS A 217 11.57 18.53 6.44
N CYS A 218 11.43 19.32 7.50
CA CYS A 218 10.30 19.23 8.41
C CYS A 218 9.16 20.12 7.91
N GLY A 219 8.04 19.53 7.49
CA GLY A 219 6.90 20.28 6.98
C GLY A 219 5.81 20.53 8.01
N ARG A 220 4.99 21.56 7.78
CA ARG A 220 3.86 21.95 8.65
C ARG A 220 2.76 20.90 8.73
N TYR A 221 2.57 20.14 7.65
CA TYR A 221 1.58 19.07 7.56
C TYR A 221 2.29 17.72 7.60
N GLN A 222 2.11 17.02 8.72
CA GLN A 222 2.85 15.80 9.04
C GLN A 222 1.90 14.67 9.48
N PRO A 223 2.35 13.42 9.52
CA PRO A 223 1.62 12.36 10.20
C PRO A 223 1.46 12.62 11.68
N ASP A 224 0.25 12.36 12.18
CA ASP A 224 0.05 12.09 13.60
C ASP A 224 0.97 10.93 14.02
N VAL A 225 2.05 11.30 14.71
CA VAL A 225 3.14 10.40 15.10
C VAL A 225 2.68 9.29 16.03
N ASN A 226 1.61 9.50 16.80
CA ASN A 226 1.03 8.52 17.72
C ASN A 226 0.25 7.42 17.00
N LYS A 227 -0.01 7.61 15.70
CA LYS A 227 -0.76 6.68 14.85
C LYS A 227 0.11 6.07 13.74
N CYS A 228 1.43 6.30 13.79
CA CYS A 228 2.40 5.56 12.99
C CYS A 228 2.45 4.10 13.44
N LYS A 229 2.64 3.17 12.50
CA LYS A 229 2.79 1.75 12.79
C LYS A 229 4.25 1.32 12.69
N LEU A 230 4.64 0.38 13.52
CA LEU A 230 5.89 -0.36 13.37
C LEU A 230 5.59 -1.71 12.75
N VAL A 231 6.37 -2.12 11.75
CA VAL A 231 6.25 -3.42 11.09
C VAL A 231 7.60 -4.10 10.97
N GLY A 232 7.59 -5.44 11.06
CA GLY A 232 8.80 -6.27 10.96
C GLY A 232 9.91 -5.83 11.92
N SER A 233 11.15 -5.85 11.42
CA SER A 233 12.39 -5.50 12.13
C SER A 233 12.60 -3.98 12.32
N GLY A 234 11.56 -3.23 12.67
CA GLY A 234 11.67 -1.81 13.03
C GLY A 234 11.44 -0.81 11.90
N VAL A 235 10.68 -1.17 10.86
CA VAL A 235 10.27 -0.24 9.81
C VAL A 235 9.07 0.57 10.29
N VAL A 236 9.18 1.90 10.26
CA VAL A 236 8.08 2.82 10.59
C VAL A 236 7.24 3.09 9.34
N VAL A 237 5.93 2.90 9.45
CA VAL A 237 4.95 3.26 8.41
C VAL A 237 4.12 4.46 8.89
N PRO A 238 4.16 5.62 8.20
CA PRO A 238 3.50 6.86 8.62
C PRO A 238 1.96 6.88 8.47
N THR A 239 1.26 5.88 9.01
CA THR A 239 -0.20 5.70 8.86
C THR A 239 -1.08 6.68 9.63
N GLY A 240 -0.49 7.65 10.33
CA GLY A 240 -1.23 8.74 10.94
C GLY A 240 -1.92 9.59 9.87
N LYS A 241 -3.08 10.17 10.19
CA LYS A 241 -3.71 11.17 9.30
C LYS A 241 -2.80 12.39 9.20
N THR A 242 -2.90 13.13 8.10
CA THR A 242 -2.26 14.44 7.97
C THR A 242 -2.84 15.40 9.01
N VAL A 243 -1.96 15.96 9.84
CA VAL A 243 -2.28 16.99 10.83
C VAL A 243 -1.41 18.21 10.59
N TYR A 244 -1.96 19.39 10.88
CA TYR A 244 -1.21 20.64 10.88
C TYR A 244 -0.49 20.82 12.22
N ASP A 245 0.78 21.21 12.16
CA ASP A 245 1.60 21.54 13.33
C ASP A 245 1.76 23.06 13.41
N GLU A 246 0.91 23.68 14.23
CA GLU A 246 0.89 25.13 14.46
C GLU A 246 2.25 25.67 14.93
N THR A 247 3.05 24.84 15.60
CA THR A 247 4.37 25.27 16.10
C THR A 247 5.39 25.53 14.99
N LEU A 248 5.07 25.11 13.76
CA LEU A 248 5.90 25.22 12.56
C LEU A 248 5.42 26.30 11.56
N GLU A 249 4.30 26.98 11.80
CA GLU A 249 3.63 27.90 10.86
C GLU A 249 4.60 28.86 10.14
N ASP A 250 5.41 29.58 10.92
CA ASP A 250 6.39 30.55 10.42
C ASP A 250 7.84 30.06 10.53
N LYS A 251 8.04 28.81 11.00
CA LYS A 251 9.38 28.26 11.23
C LYS A 251 9.88 27.45 10.06
N THR A 252 9.02 27.08 9.12
CA THR A 252 9.43 26.23 8.00
C THR A 252 8.90 26.64 6.63
N ASN A 253 9.78 26.47 5.63
CA ASN A 253 9.52 26.68 4.21
C ASN A 253 9.00 25.41 3.50
N PHE A 254 8.54 24.40 4.25
CA PHE A 254 8.02 23.14 3.73
C PHE A 254 6.59 22.87 4.19
N ASP A 255 5.72 22.47 3.26
CA ASP A 255 4.35 22.11 3.60
C ASP A 255 4.24 20.69 4.14
N ILE A 256 4.96 19.73 3.57
CA ILE A 256 4.99 18.34 4.02
C ILE A 256 6.43 17.88 4.22
N ASN A 257 6.63 16.83 5.02
CA ASN A 257 7.96 16.29 5.24
C ASN A 257 8.58 15.76 3.94
N GLN A 258 9.90 15.90 3.84
CA GLN A 258 10.72 15.24 2.83
C GLN A 258 11.89 14.54 3.51
N PHE A 259 12.21 13.35 3.03
CA PHE A 259 13.33 12.54 3.50
C PHE A 259 14.27 12.34 2.33
N ILE A 260 15.49 12.82 2.51
CA ILE A 260 16.46 12.97 1.44
C ILE A 260 17.69 12.15 1.80
N VAL A 261 18.03 11.21 0.91
CA VAL A 261 19.19 10.33 1.06
C VAL A 261 20.10 10.48 -0.15
N PHE A 262 21.41 10.42 0.08
CA PHE A 262 22.43 10.64 -0.94
C PHE A 262 23.02 9.33 -1.45
N ASP A 263 22.81 8.21 -0.75
CA ASP A 263 23.25 6.89 -1.17
C ASP A 263 22.07 6.00 -1.58
N LYS A 264 22.15 5.45 -2.80
CA LYS A 264 21.18 4.48 -3.34
C LYS A 264 21.12 3.19 -2.53
N THR A 265 22.19 2.81 -1.85
CA THR A 265 22.18 1.60 -1.01
C THR A 265 21.24 1.73 0.19
N GLN A 266 20.77 2.93 0.54
CA GLN A 266 19.79 3.17 1.61
C GLN A 266 18.35 2.87 1.21
N VAL A 267 18.08 2.46 -0.03
CA VAL A 267 16.72 2.40 -0.58
C VAL A 267 16.42 1.02 -1.14
N ILE A 268 15.29 0.45 -0.70
CA ILE A 268 14.71 -0.74 -1.31
C ILE A 268 13.29 -0.40 -1.78
N ILE A 269 13.00 -0.65 -3.04
CA ILE A 269 11.65 -0.50 -3.59
C ILE A 269 10.87 -1.76 -3.24
N ARG A 270 9.81 -1.62 -2.42
CA ARG A 270 9.02 -2.76 -1.94
C ARG A 270 7.75 -2.98 -2.75
N TYR A 271 7.04 -1.90 -3.07
CA TYR A 271 5.75 -1.99 -3.74
C TYR A 271 5.59 -0.96 -4.85
N LEU A 272 4.86 -1.37 -5.89
CA LEU A 272 4.28 -0.51 -6.89
C LEU A 272 2.79 -0.34 -6.59
N VAL A 273 2.34 0.91 -6.52
CA VAL A 273 0.97 1.27 -6.16
C VAL A 273 0.31 1.96 -7.34
N GLN A 274 -0.81 1.40 -7.80
CA GLN A 274 -1.67 1.98 -8.81
C GLN A 274 -2.86 2.66 -8.14
N TYR A 275 -3.15 3.88 -8.56
CA TYR A 275 -4.21 4.71 -8.00
C TYR A 275 -4.83 5.61 -9.06
N TYR A 276 -6.02 6.13 -8.81
CA TYR A 276 -6.67 7.08 -9.71
C TYR A 276 -7.21 8.28 -8.93
N GLU A 277 -7.35 9.39 -9.63
CA GLU A 277 -8.01 10.58 -9.14
C GLU A 277 -9.52 10.41 -9.36
N GLN A 278 -10.31 10.67 -8.32
CA GLN A 278 -11.75 10.67 -8.40
C GLN A 278 -12.20 12.13 -8.40
N HIS A 279 -12.50 12.63 -9.60
CA HIS A 279 -13.11 13.93 -9.79
C HIS A 279 -14.51 13.95 -9.14
N LYS A 280 -14.83 15.06 -8.48
CA LYS A 280 -16.13 15.29 -7.85
C LYS A 280 -17.21 15.62 -8.86
#